data_AF-A0A7Y5TKH6-F1
#
_entry.id   AF-A0A7Y5TKH6-F1
#
_cell.length_a   1.000
_cell.length_b   1.000
_cell.length_c   1.000
_cell.angle_alpha   90.00
_cell.angle_beta   90.00
_cell.angle_gamma   90.00
#
_symmetry.space_group_name_H-M   'P 1'
#
loop_
_entity.id
_entity.type
_entity.pdbx_description
1 polymer ?
#
loop_
_entity_poly.entity_id
_entity_poly.type
_entity_poly.pdbx_seq_one_letter_code
_entity_poly.pdbx_strand_id
1 'polypeptide(L)'
;MVSRSHLVRSPVAAQARRALATLVIASLAVGCAKKDADSGAEAKADASGSAVDVTDALNTAVKGKVHLEVTGGKNAGTYDAEMKDGGCSYGLAGEGSWGNQFSIDTKDAKQFSSLQLIVPNAKAAAGGTSKFQLTAGFGPIFGDGATSYDVNTSDRKGSGKVTVDDKGSTGTVTFDAKTADGVGLKGTIDCATVMRAG
;
A
#
# COMPACT_ATOMS: atom_id res chain seq x y z
N MET A 1 -32.08 21.17 -46.40
CA MET A 1 -30.95 22.09 -46.15
C MET A 1 -29.87 21.32 -45.44
N VAL A 2 -28.71 21.20 -46.09
CA VAL A 2 -27.53 20.44 -45.66
C VAL A 2 -26.67 21.35 -44.79
N SER A 3 -26.30 20.94 -43.57
CA SER A 3 -25.28 21.64 -42.79
C SER A 3 -24.23 20.65 -42.29
N ARG A 4 -22.98 21.06 -42.43
CA ARG A 4 -21.78 20.24 -42.65
C ARG A 4 -21.16 19.76 -41.35
N SER A 5 -20.71 18.51 -41.36
CA SER A 5 -19.81 17.93 -40.38
C SER A 5 -18.42 18.57 -40.49
N HIS A 6 -17.90 19.10 -39.38
CA HIS A 6 -16.49 19.49 -39.29
C HIS A 6 -15.68 18.37 -38.64
N LEU A 7 -14.96 17.64 -39.50
CA LEU A 7 -13.85 16.77 -39.14
C LEU A 7 -12.67 17.66 -38.72
N VAL A 8 -12.23 17.59 -37.46
CA VAL A 8 -10.94 18.14 -37.02
C VAL A 8 -9.98 16.97 -36.83
N ARG A 9 -9.07 16.79 -37.78
CA ARG A 9 -7.88 15.94 -37.65
C ARG A 9 -6.73 16.83 -37.19
N SER A 10 -6.09 16.46 -36.09
CA SER A 10 -4.76 16.96 -35.73
C SER A 10 -3.79 15.79 -35.65
N PRO A 11 -2.77 15.72 -36.54
CA PRO A 11 -1.59 14.91 -36.34
C PRO A 11 -0.41 15.82 -36.05
N VAL A 12 0.17 15.79 -34.85
CA VAL A 12 1.46 16.45 -34.61
C VAL A 12 2.38 15.56 -33.77
N ALA A 13 3.36 15.04 -34.51
CA ALA A 13 4.77 14.86 -34.19
C ALA A 13 5.19 14.01 -32.99
N ALA A 14 5.78 12.87 -33.35
CA ALA A 14 6.82 12.17 -32.60
C ALA A 14 8.07 13.06 -32.42
N GLN A 15 8.61 13.08 -31.20
CA GLN A 15 10.02 13.38 -30.88
C GLN A 15 10.45 12.31 -29.86
N ALA A 16 11.25 11.30 -30.20
CA ALA A 16 12.64 11.27 -30.65
C ALA A 16 13.67 11.58 -29.53
N ARG A 17 14.10 10.48 -28.89
CA ARG A 17 15.50 10.05 -28.65
C ARG A 17 16.40 10.82 -27.66
N ARG A 18 17.19 9.98 -26.95
CA ARG A 18 18.51 10.19 -26.30
C ARG A 18 18.46 10.72 -24.86
N ALA A 19 19.28 10.26 -23.92
CA ALA A 19 20.50 9.45 -23.98
C ALA A 19 20.66 8.59 -22.71
N LEU A 20 21.22 7.39 -22.87
CA LEU A 20 21.82 6.63 -21.76
C LEU A 20 23.11 7.36 -21.31
N ALA A 21 23.24 7.60 -20.01
CA ALA A 21 24.51 7.88 -19.37
C ALA A 21 24.81 6.74 -18.40
N THR A 22 25.64 5.81 -18.84
CA THR A 22 26.16 4.70 -18.04
C THR A 22 27.28 5.22 -17.15
N LEU A 23 27.08 5.25 -15.83
CA LEU A 23 28.15 5.52 -14.87
C LEU A 23 28.54 4.20 -14.20
N VAL A 24 29.73 3.71 -14.54
CA VAL A 24 30.38 2.55 -13.90
C VAL A 24 31.14 3.08 -12.70
N ILE A 25 30.74 2.71 -11.48
CA ILE A 25 31.56 2.88 -10.28
C ILE A 25 31.90 1.50 -9.74
N ALA A 26 33.14 1.09 -9.99
CA ALA A 26 33.78 -0.01 -9.29
C ALA A 26 34.34 0.52 -7.98
N SER A 27 34.04 -0.14 -6.86
CA SER A 27 34.72 0.11 -5.59
C SER A 27 34.89 -1.20 -4.84
N LEU A 28 36.15 -1.65 -4.81
CA LEU A 28 36.66 -2.71 -3.95
C LEU A 28 36.63 -2.24 -2.49
N ALA A 29 36.21 -3.12 -1.58
CA ALA A 29 36.63 -3.06 -0.18
C ALA A 29 36.77 -4.48 0.40
N VAL A 30 38.04 -4.81 0.63
CA VAL A 30 38.59 -5.93 1.39
C VAL A 30 38.37 -5.70 2.89
N GLY A 31 38.12 -6.76 3.68
CA GLY A 31 38.35 -6.65 5.14
C GLY A 31 37.67 -7.69 6.01
N CYS A 32 38.43 -8.70 6.42
CA CYS A 32 38.09 -9.77 7.37
C CYS A 32 37.80 -9.27 8.80
N ALA A 33 36.94 -9.98 9.55
CA ALA A 33 37.23 -10.37 10.94
C ALA A 33 36.24 -11.42 11.45
N LYS A 34 36.82 -12.51 11.97
CA LYS A 34 36.19 -13.68 12.60
C LYS A 34 36.28 -13.48 14.12
N LYS A 35 35.25 -13.82 14.90
CA LYS A 35 35.39 -14.04 16.35
C LYS A 35 34.39 -15.06 16.86
N ASP A 36 34.93 -16.18 17.31
CA ASP A 36 34.30 -17.33 17.96
C ASP A 36 34.06 -17.11 19.47
N ALA A 37 33.41 -18.10 20.10
CA ALA A 37 33.16 -18.39 21.53
C ALA A 37 31.72 -18.05 22.01
N ASP A 38 30.81 -19.01 22.19
CA ASP A 38 30.76 -20.10 23.20
C ASP A 38 30.63 -19.58 24.64
N SER A 39 29.46 -19.80 25.23
CA SER A 39 29.29 -19.93 26.68
C SER A 39 28.03 -20.76 26.95
N GLY A 40 28.27 -21.96 27.47
CA GLY A 40 27.28 -22.95 27.85
C GLY A 40 26.36 -22.51 29.00
N ALA A 41 25.20 -23.15 28.99
CA ALA A 41 24.16 -23.03 29.99
C ALA A 41 24.31 -24.12 31.06
N GLU A 42 24.23 -23.73 32.34
CA GLU A 42 23.74 -24.57 33.43
C GLU A 42 22.90 -23.70 34.36
N ALA A 43 21.59 -23.98 34.44
CA ALA A 43 20.75 -23.54 35.55
C ALA A 43 19.72 -24.63 35.86
N LYS A 44 19.79 -25.12 37.10
CA LYS A 44 18.91 -26.13 37.70
C LYS A 44 17.50 -25.58 37.95
N ALA A 45 16.55 -26.49 37.88
CA ALA A 45 15.17 -26.36 38.35
C ALA A 45 15.09 -25.98 39.84
N ASP A 46 14.12 -25.16 40.22
CA ASP A 46 12.87 -25.56 40.92
C ASP A 46 12.25 -24.33 41.61
N ALA A 47 11.01 -23.98 41.25
CA ALA A 47 10.08 -23.27 42.11
C ALA A 47 8.71 -23.23 41.43
N SER A 48 7.88 -24.23 41.79
CA SER A 48 6.44 -24.21 41.57
C SER A 48 5.83 -23.02 42.30
N GLY A 49 5.53 -21.96 41.56
CA GLY A 49 4.61 -20.91 41.93
C GLY A 49 3.65 -20.74 40.77
N SER A 50 2.35 -20.76 41.02
CA SER A 50 1.33 -20.51 40.01
C SER A 50 1.49 -19.10 39.45
N ALA A 51 2.32 -18.96 38.43
CA ALA A 51 2.34 -17.79 37.58
C ALA A 51 0.99 -17.78 36.86
N VAL A 52 0.16 -16.80 37.20
CA VAL A 52 -0.89 -16.37 36.28
C VAL A 52 -0.14 -16.02 35.00
N ASP A 53 -0.38 -16.81 33.97
CA ASP A 53 0.19 -16.62 32.65
C ASP A 53 -0.36 -15.29 32.10
N VAL A 54 0.33 -14.19 32.40
CA VAL A 54 0.04 -12.85 31.85
C VAL A 54 0.70 -12.70 30.47
N THR A 55 1.08 -13.81 29.83
CA THR A 55 1.82 -13.81 28.56
C THR A 55 0.89 -13.82 27.33
N ASP A 56 -0.44 -13.83 27.52
CA ASP A 56 -1.41 -14.04 26.44
C ASP A 56 -2.30 -12.82 26.08
N ALA A 57 -1.93 -11.59 26.46
CA ALA A 57 -2.79 -10.41 26.28
C ALA A 57 -2.14 -9.18 25.59
N LEU A 58 -1.03 -9.37 24.88
CA LEU A 58 -0.53 -8.38 23.91
C LEU A 58 -0.72 -8.84 22.46
N ASN A 59 -1.78 -9.61 22.22
CA ASN A 59 -2.25 -9.85 20.87
C ASN A 59 -2.83 -8.52 20.36
N THR A 60 -1.99 -7.69 19.73
CA THR A 60 -2.39 -6.38 19.22
C THR A 60 -3.62 -6.56 18.35
N ALA A 61 -4.77 -6.11 18.85
CA ALA A 61 -6.05 -6.37 18.19
C ALA A 61 -5.99 -5.92 16.74
N VAL A 62 -6.38 -6.80 15.81
CA VAL A 62 -6.39 -6.50 14.37
C VAL A 62 -7.31 -5.32 14.13
N LYS A 63 -6.75 -4.20 13.65
CA LYS A 63 -7.47 -2.95 13.37
C LYS A 63 -8.16 -2.94 12.02
N GLY A 64 -7.84 -3.92 11.18
CA GLY A 64 -8.57 -4.24 9.96
C GLY A 64 -7.83 -5.20 9.04
N LYS A 65 -8.40 -5.48 7.89
CA LYS A 65 -7.89 -6.42 6.90
C LYS A 65 -7.85 -5.77 5.52
N VAL A 66 -6.86 -6.16 4.71
CA VAL A 66 -6.71 -5.74 3.33
C VAL A 66 -6.72 -6.98 2.45
N HIS A 67 -7.55 -6.95 1.42
CA HIS A 67 -7.51 -7.89 0.31
C HIS A 67 -7.13 -7.13 -0.96
N LEU A 68 -6.12 -7.59 -1.68
CA LEU A 68 -5.62 -6.97 -2.90
C LEU A 68 -5.40 -8.02 -3.99
N GLU A 69 -6.06 -7.83 -5.12
CA GLU A 69 -5.82 -8.50 -6.39
C GLU A 69 -5.03 -7.57 -7.31
N VAL A 70 -3.86 -8.03 -7.77
CA VAL A 70 -3.02 -7.34 -8.75
C VAL A 70 -3.06 -8.10 -10.07
N THR A 71 -3.41 -7.40 -11.15
CA THR A 71 -3.41 -7.95 -12.51
C THR A 71 -2.37 -7.25 -13.37
N GLY A 72 -1.55 -8.03 -14.08
CA GLY A 72 -0.40 -7.51 -14.82
C GLY A 72 0.79 -7.13 -13.92
N GLY A 73 1.91 -6.76 -14.54
CA GLY A 73 3.15 -6.45 -13.82
C GLY A 73 3.82 -7.68 -13.20
N LYS A 74 4.96 -7.47 -12.53
CA LYS A 74 5.77 -8.53 -11.92
C LYS A 74 5.23 -9.06 -10.57
N ASN A 75 4.32 -8.31 -9.95
CA ASN A 75 3.67 -8.65 -8.68
C ASN A 75 2.19 -9.03 -8.88
N ALA A 76 1.84 -9.62 -10.04
CA ALA A 76 0.50 -10.14 -10.25
C ALA A 76 0.18 -11.27 -9.26
N GLY A 77 -1.00 -11.24 -8.65
CA GLY A 77 -1.39 -12.20 -7.62
C GLY A 77 -2.49 -11.68 -6.70
N THR A 78 -2.82 -12.46 -5.69
CA THR A 78 -3.77 -12.12 -4.63
C THR A 78 -3.04 -12.07 -3.30
N TYR A 79 -3.32 -11.03 -2.52
CA TYR A 79 -2.61 -10.71 -1.29
C TYR A 79 -3.62 -10.37 -0.19
N ASP A 80 -3.47 -11.00 0.96
CA ASP A 80 -4.24 -10.69 2.16
C ASP A 80 -3.28 -10.20 3.24
N ALA A 81 -3.68 -9.15 3.96
CA ALA A 81 -2.90 -8.60 5.06
C ALA A 81 -3.78 -8.17 6.23
N GLU A 82 -3.24 -8.25 7.43
CA GLU A 82 -3.87 -7.76 8.65
C GLU A 82 -3.16 -6.49 9.15
N MET A 83 -3.93 -5.46 9.42
CA MET A 83 -3.46 -4.20 9.99
C MET A 83 -3.40 -4.34 11.51
N LYS A 84 -2.24 -4.71 12.05
CA LYS A 84 -1.98 -4.68 13.50
C LYS A 84 -1.65 -3.26 13.97
N ASP A 85 -0.87 -2.56 13.14
CA ASP A 85 -0.50 -1.17 13.27
C ASP A 85 -1.06 -0.34 12.10
N GLY A 86 -1.28 0.95 12.32
CA GLY A 86 -2.01 1.80 11.36
C GLY A 86 -3.52 1.55 11.37
N GLY A 87 -4.18 1.81 10.25
CA GLY A 87 -5.64 1.64 10.12
C GLY A 87 -6.30 2.67 9.21
N CYS A 88 -7.62 2.74 9.34
CA CYS A 88 -8.43 3.68 8.58
C CYS A 88 -8.65 4.97 9.36
N SER A 89 -8.88 6.06 8.63
CA SER A 89 -9.10 7.36 9.22
C SER A 89 -10.16 8.17 8.49
N TYR A 90 -10.78 9.08 9.23
CA TYR A 90 -11.71 10.08 8.71
C TYR A 90 -11.22 11.47 9.11
N GLY A 91 -11.12 12.38 8.14
CA GLY A 91 -10.79 13.78 8.37
C GLY A 91 -9.29 14.12 8.48
N LEU A 92 -8.40 13.13 8.57
CA LEU A 92 -6.96 13.40 8.76
C LEU A 92 -6.26 13.96 7.52
N ALA A 93 -6.71 13.60 6.32
CA ALA A 93 -6.16 14.12 5.05
C ALA A 93 -6.92 15.37 4.58
N GLY A 94 -7.73 15.99 5.45
CA GLY A 94 -8.62 17.10 5.14
C GLY A 94 -10.06 16.81 5.57
N GLU A 95 -10.85 17.86 5.77
CA GLU A 95 -12.25 17.73 6.21
C GLU A 95 -13.05 16.81 5.29
N GLY A 96 -13.74 15.82 5.89
CA GLY A 96 -14.58 14.86 5.16
C GLY A 96 -13.81 13.80 4.36
N SER A 97 -12.47 13.79 4.42
CA SER A 97 -11.65 12.79 3.74
C SER A 97 -11.71 11.43 4.43
N TRP A 98 -11.50 10.37 3.65
CA TRP A 98 -11.21 9.03 4.14
C TRP A 98 -9.76 8.67 3.83
N GLY A 99 -9.09 8.01 4.77
CA GLY A 99 -7.72 7.53 4.60
C GLY A 99 -7.55 6.09 5.04
N ASN A 100 -6.59 5.39 4.45
CA ASN A 100 -6.05 4.14 4.98
C ASN A 100 -4.52 4.17 4.90
N GLN A 101 -3.89 3.60 5.92
CA GLN A 101 -2.46 3.33 5.92
C GLN A 101 -2.21 1.93 6.49
N PHE A 102 -1.69 1.06 5.63
CA PHE A 102 -1.10 -0.23 5.97
C PHE A 102 0.38 -0.23 5.57
N SER A 103 1.24 -0.79 6.44
CA SER A 103 2.63 -1.04 6.13
C SER A 103 3.19 -2.16 7.00
N ILE A 104 4.04 -3.00 6.43
CA ILE A 104 4.89 -3.96 7.14
C ILE A 104 6.32 -3.87 6.62
N ASP A 105 7.28 -4.15 7.50
CA ASP A 105 8.66 -4.29 7.10
C ASP A 105 8.89 -5.69 6.52
N THR A 106 9.49 -5.74 5.33
CA THR A 106 9.90 -7.00 4.70
C THR A 106 11.15 -6.79 3.85
N LYS A 107 11.90 -7.89 3.65
CA LYS A 107 13.01 -7.97 2.70
C LYS A 107 12.63 -8.72 1.42
N ASP A 108 11.46 -9.36 1.38
CA ASP A 108 11.01 -10.10 0.21
C ASP A 108 10.38 -9.14 -0.82
N ALA A 109 11.06 -8.94 -1.94
CA ALA A 109 10.62 -8.07 -3.05
C ALA A 109 9.24 -8.43 -3.65
N LYS A 110 8.69 -9.63 -3.37
CA LYS A 110 7.37 -10.05 -3.85
C LYS A 110 6.26 -9.91 -2.81
N GLN A 111 6.61 -9.68 -1.54
CA GLN A 111 5.64 -9.57 -0.47
C GLN A 111 4.93 -8.21 -0.53
N PHE A 112 3.60 -8.24 -0.46
CA PHE A 112 2.78 -7.04 -0.30
C PHE A 112 3.11 -6.38 1.03
N SER A 113 3.61 -5.14 0.97
CA SER A 113 4.24 -4.49 2.12
C SER A 113 3.58 -3.20 2.52
N SER A 114 2.84 -2.52 1.63
CA SER A 114 2.14 -1.30 2.01
C SER A 114 0.93 -1.01 1.14
N LEU A 115 -0.05 -0.34 1.72
CA LEU A 115 -1.16 0.27 1.00
C LEU A 115 -1.52 1.60 1.64
N GLN A 116 -1.56 2.64 0.80
CA GLN A 116 -2.00 3.97 1.18
C GLN A 116 -3.17 4.36 0.30
N LEU A 117 -4.27 4.78 0.91
CA LEU A 117 -5.43 5.32 0.19
C LEU A 117 -5.83 6.66 0.78
N ILE A 118 -6.12 7.63 -0.08
CA ILE A 118 -6.76 8.89 0.27
C ILE A 118 -7.96 9.11 -0.65
N VAL A 119 -9.12 9.33 -0.05
CA VAL A 119 -10.36 9.73 -0.73
C VAL A 119 -10.76 11.11 -0.20
N PRO A 120 -10.71 12.18 -1.00
CA PRO A 120 -10.93 13.53 -0.50
C PRO A 120 -12.32 13.79 0.10
N ASN A 121 -13.32 12.98 -0.26
CA ASN A 121 -14.69 13.13 0.24
C ASN A 121 -15.35 11.75 0.39
N ALA A 122 -15.42 11.25 1.62
CA ALA A 122 -15.98 9.94 1.95
C ALA A 122 -17.47 9.86 1.62
N LYS A 123 -18.23 10.94 1.88
CA LYS A 123 -19.67 11.00 1.61
C LYS A 123 -19.98 10.86 0.11
N ALA A 124 -19.22 11.56 -0.73
CA ALA A 124 -19.34 11.43 -2.18
C ALA A 124 -18.91 10.03 -2.66
N ALA A 125 -17.96 9.41 -1.97
CA ALA A 125 -17.50 8.05 -2.27
C ALA A 125 -18.49 6.95 -1.88
N ALA A 126 -19.57 7.21 -1.14
CA ALA A 126 -20.56 6.18 -0.79
C ALA A 126 -21.27 5.59 -2.03
N GLY A 127 -21.50 6.39 -3.07
CA GLY A 127 -21.96 5.92 -4.39
C GLY A 127 -20.83 5.46 -5.32
N GLY A 128 -19.59 5.62 -4.87
CA GLY A 128 -18.37 5.48 -5.65
C GLY A 128 -17.88 6.80 -6.24
N THR A 129 -16.57 7.00 -6.18
CA THR A 129 -15.88 8.18 -6.70
C THR A 129 -14.70 7.78 -7.57
N SER A 130 -14.41 8.60 -8.59
CA SER A 130 -13.18 8.52 -9.37
C SER A 130 -12.09 9.48 -8.87
N LYS A 131 -12.31 10.13 -7.72
CA LYS A 131 -11.36 11.05 -7.09
C LYS A 131 -10.73 10.38 -5.86
N PHE A 132 -9.52 9.90 -6.02
CA PHE A 132 -8.72 9.26 -4.99
C PHE A 132 -7.23 9.22 -5.37
N GLN A 133 -6.39 8.95 -4.36
CA GLN A 133 -5.01 8.53 -4.51
C GLN A 133 -4.83 7.17 -3.85
N LEU A 134 -4.23 6.21 -4.55
CA LEU A 134 -3.93 4.86 -4.08
C LEU A 134 -2.48 4.53 -4.43
N THR A 135 -1.74 4.00 -3.46
CA THR A 135 -0.39 3.47 -3.65
C THR A 135 -0.33 2.08 -3.03
N ALA A 136 0.09 1.08 -3.80
CA ALA A 136 0.33 -0.29 -3.32
C ALA A 136 1.82 -0.64 -3.47
N GLY A 137 2.45 -1.01 -2.36
CA GLY A 137 3.88 -1.33 -2.29
C GLY A 137 4.16 -2.83 -2.14
N PHE A 138 5.24 -3.26 -2.77
CA PHE A 138 5.80 -4.61 -2.65
C PHE A 138 7.30 -4.53 -2.34
N GLY A 139 7.79 -5.43 -1.50
CA GLY A 139 9.19 -5.43 -1.07
C GLY A 139 9.49 -4.49 0.09
N PRO A 140 10.78 -4.20 0.33
CA PRO A 140 11.19 -3.20 1.32
C PRO A 140 10.45 -1.87 1.11
N ILE A 141 10.08 -1.19 2.20
CA ILE A 141 9.41 0.12 2.14
C ILE A 141 10.31 1.16 1.46
N PHE A 142 11.63 1.06 1.67
CA PHE A 142 12.63 1.96 1.11
C PHE A 142 13.80 1.18 0.51
N GLY A 143 14.40 1.74 -0.54
CA GLY A 143 15.64 1.24 -1.15
C GLY A 143 15.42 0.19 -2.24
N ASP A 144 16.48 -0.58 -2.50
CA ASP A 144 16.50 -1.55 -3.59
C ASP A 144 15.52 -2.70 -3.37
N GLY A 145 14.85 -3.10 -4.45
CA GLY A 145 13.83 -4.16 -4.42
C GLY A 145 12.42 -3.68 -4.10
N ALA A 146 12.24 -2.41 -3.71
CA ALA A 146 10.93 -1.79 -3.57
C ALA A 146 10.21 -1.67 -4.93
N THR A 147 8.91 -1.93 -4.94
CA THR A 147 8.03 -1.71 -6.10
C THR A 147 6.78 -0.98 -5.64
N SER A 148 6.40 0.06 -6.37
CA SER A 148 5.19 0.84 -6.09
C SER A 148 4.27 0.85 -7.30
N TYR A 149 2.98 0.69 -7.06
CA TYR A 149 1.92 0.93 -8.03
C TYR A 149 1.08 2.10 -7.59
N ASP A 150 1.18 3.19 -8.35
CA ASP A 150 0.56 4.47 -8.01
C ASP A 150 -0.63 4.78 -8.93
N VAL A 151 -1.74 5.16 -8.31
CA VAL A 151 -2.92 5.73 -8.96
C VAL A 151 -3.22 7.07 -8.29
N ASN A 152 -3.04 8.16 -9.03
CA ASN A 152 -3.41 9.50 -8.62
C ASN A 152 -4.31 10.11 -9.70
N THR A 153 -5.62 10.12 -9.41
CA THR A 153 -6.64 10.54 -10.36
C THR A 153 -6.68 12.06 -10.58
N SER A 154 -6.23 12.86 -9.60
CA SER A 154 -6.09 14.31 -9.74
C SER A 154 -5.00 14.67 -10.75
N ASP A 155 -3.90 13.92 -10.74
CA ASP A 155 -2.77 14.12 -11.68
C ASP A 155 -2.92 13.32 -12.98
N ARG A 156 -4.08 12.70 -13.22
CA ARG A 156 -4.34 11.82 -14.38
C ARG A 156 -3.33 10.66 -14.50
N LYS A 157 -2.79 10.20 -13.38
CA LYS A 157 -1.90 9.03 -13.30
C LYS A 157 -2.74 7.82 -12.92
N GLY A 158 -3.22 7.09 -13.92
CA GLY A 158 -4.15 5.99 -13.72
C GLY A 158 -5.61 6.43 -13.59
N SER A 159 -6.48 5.48 -13.29
CA SER A 159 -7.93 5.65 -13.25
C SER A 159 -8.58 4.61 -12.34
N GLY A 160 -9.84 4.79 -11.97
CA GLY A 160 -10.57 3.78 -11.21
C GLY A 160 -11.80 4.32 -10.50
N LYS A 161 -12.36 3.49 -9.63
CA LYS A 161 -13.47 3.80 -8.75
C LYS A 161 -13.15 3.29 -7.34
N VAL A 162 -13.44 4.13 -6.34
CA VAL A 162 -13.39 3.77 -4.93
C VAL A 162 -14.77 4.00 -4.32
N THR A 163 -15.26 3.03 -3.55
CA THR A 163 -16.48 3.17 -2.73
C THR A 163 -16.09 3.10 -1.27
N VAL A 164 -16.64 4.00 -0.44
CA VAL A 164 -16.42 4.02 1.01
C VAL A 164 -17.76 3.83 1.71
N ASP A 165 -17.88 2.77 2.50
CA ASP A 165 -18.97 2.56 3.44
C ASP A 165 -18.51 2.92 4.86
N ASP A 166 -18.71 4.18 5.25
CA ASP A 166 -18.37 4.69 6.57
C ASP A 166 -19.49 4.37 7.58
N LYS A 167 -19.17 3.63 8.65
CA LYS A 167 -20.09 3.26 9.74
C LYS A 167 -19.77 3.94 11.08
N GLY A 168 -18.94 4.99 11.10
CA GLY A 168 -18.54 5.64 12.34
C GLY A 168 -17.29 4.99 12.93
N SER A 169 -17.42 4.00 13.81
CA SER A 169 -16.25 3.35 14.40
C SER A 169 -15.57 2.35 13.47
N THR A 170 -16.26 1.90 12.42
CA THR A 170 -15.80 0.92 11.43
C THR A 170 -16.07 1.43 10.01
N GLY A 171 -15.58 0.70 9.02
CA GLY A 171 -15.97 0.93 7.63
C GLY A 171 -15.37 -0.06 6.67
N THR A 172 -15.90 -0.09 5.45
CA THR A 172 -15.36 -0.93 4.36
C THR A 172 -15.07 -0.05 3.16
N VAL A 173 -13.92 -0.26 2.54
CA VAL A 173 -13.57 0.35 1.26
C VAL A 173 -13.52 -0.74 0.20
N THR A 174 -14.07 -0.46 -0.98
CA THR A 174 -13.84 -1.26 -2.18
C THR A 174 -13.16 -0.40 -3.23
N PHE A 175 -12.12 -0.89 -3.89
CA PHE A 175 -11.48 -0.19 -5.00
C PHE A 175 -11.31 -1.10 -6.21
N ASP A 176 -11.43 -0.50 -7.38
CA ASP A 176 -11.09 -1.08 -8.68
C ASP A 176 -10.39 0.01 -9.49
N ALA A 177 -9.08 -0.13 -9.63
CA ALA A 177 -8.20 0.88 -10.17
C ALA A 177 -7.21 0.28 -11.17
N LYS A 178 -6.65 1.16 -12.00
CA LYS A 178 -5.64 0.83 -12.99
C LYS A 178 -4.58 1.91 -13.01
N THR A 179 -3.32 1.52 -12.91
CA THR A 179 -2.16 2.42 -13.01
C THR A 179 -2.01 2.96 -14.45
N ALA A 180 -1.15 3.95 -14.64
CA ALA A 180 -0.90 4.53 -15.97
C ALA A 180 -0.26 3.52 -16.95
N ASP A 181 0.52 2.57 -16.44
CA ASP A 181 1.15 1.47 -17.20
C ASP A 181 0.25 0.23 -17.33
N GLY A 182 -1.00 0.30 -16.84
CA GLY A 182 -2.04 -0.70 -17.11
C GLY A 182 -2.15 -1.83 -16.10
N VAL A 183 -1.39 -1.80 -15.00
CA VAL A 183 -1.53 -2.74 -13.88
C VAL A 183 -2.87 -2.49 -13.19
N GLY A 184 -3.70 -3.53 -13.06
CA GLY A 184 -4.96 -3.45 -12.34
C GLY A 184 -4.78 -3.73 -10.86
N LEU A 185 -5.42 -2.92 -10.02
CA LEU A 185 -5.46 -3.04 -8.56
C LEU A 185 -6.92 -3.09 -8.14
N LYS A 186 -7.36 -4.23 -7.59
CA LYS A 186 -8.73 -4.40 -7.10
C LYS A 186 -8.70 -4.95 -5.69
N GLY A 187 -9.59 -4.52 -4.82
CA GLY A 187 -9.53 -5.01 -3.45
C GLY A 187 -10.54 -4.42 -2.49
N THR A 188 -10.42 -4.87 -1.25
CA THR A 188 -11.20 -4.40 -0.12
C THR A 188 -10.31 -4.03 1.06
N ILE A 189 -10.77 -3.07 1.85
CA ILE A 189 -10.16 -2.69 3.13
C ILE A 189 -11.28 -2.73 4.17
N ASP A 190 -11.24 -3.70 5.07
CA ASP A 190 -12.20 -3.85 6.14
C ASP A 190 -11.61 -3.28 7.44
N CYS A 191 -12.10 -2.11 7.82
CA CYS A 191 -11.61 -1.36 8.97
C CYS A 191 -12.41 -1.75 10.22
N ALA A 192 -11.77 -2.46 11.15
CA ALA A 192 -12.36 -2.76 12.46
C ALA A 192 -12.33 -1.54 13.40
N THR A 193 -11.46 -0.57 13.11
CA THR A 193 -11.41 0.73 13.81
C THR A 193 -11.13 1.87 12.81
N VAL A 194 -11.74 3.04 13.07
CA VAL A 194 -11.52 4.26 12.28
C VAL A 194 -11.13 5.40 13.22
N MET A 195 -9.93 5.95 13.02
CA MET A 195 -9.48 7.14 13.72
C MET A 195 -10.17 8.38 13.14
N ARG A 196 -10.76 9.23 13.99
CA ARG A 196 -11.50 10.41 13.54
C ARG A 196 -10.83 11.70 14.01
N ALA A 197 -10.58 12.60 13.06
CA ALA A 197 -10.34 14.00 13.39
C ALA A 197 -11.66 14.63 13.86
N GLY A 198 -11.66 15.19 15.06
CA GLY A 198 -12.79 15.92 15.65
C GLY A 198 -12.86 17.37 15.19
#